data_AF-A0A349JP30-F1
#
_entry.id   AF-A0A349JP30-F1
#
_cell.length_a   1.000
_cell.length_b   1.000
_cell.length_c   1.000
_cell.angle_alpha   90.00
_cell.angle_beta   90.00
_cell.angle_gamma   90.00
#
_symmetry.space_group_name_H-M   'P 1'
#
loop_
_entity.id
_entity.type
_entity.pdbx_description
1 polymer ?
#
loop_
_entity_poly.entity_id
_entity_poly.type
_entity_poly.pdbx_seq_one_letter_code
_entity_poly.pdbx_strand_id
1 'polypeptide(L)'
;MQSPYTGLPVQDWQEKTLELIDLHPLDPQEIYDVVIQVWSEIFQSSITSRGYRIGVNLFPTPQIMGFFLHELIPLEFASKYPGIWRRDRSAIEKDIVHIPNNDFSIEIKTSSSSRNTYGNRSYAQQSATGAKPKKDKSGYYLVVNFQKFNPKMEGVQTLNINLVRFGWIDREDWQGQTAATGQQAKLSPDVERYKLLQLPI
;
A
#
# COMPACT_ATOMS: atom_id res chain seq x y z
N MET A 1 -17.90 8.59 3.60
CA MET A 1 -18.67 7.38 3.99
C MET A 1 -18.57 7.23 5.51
N GLN A 2 -19.56 6.66 6.19
CA GLN A 2 -19.43 6.33 7.61
C GLN A 2 -18.47 5.14 7.74
N SER A 3 -17.58 5.16 8.74
CA SER A 3 -16.60 4.08 8.94
C SER A 3 -17.33 2.74 9.17
N PRO A 4 -16.90 1.64 8.52
CA PRO A 4 -17.49 0.31 8.73
C PRO A 4 -17.24 -0.23 10.14
N TYR A 5 -16.34 0.40 10.91
CA TYR A 5 -16.01 0.05 12.30
C TYR A 5 -16.76 0.92 13.32
N THR A 6 -17.65 1.83 12.87
CA THR A 6 -18.35 2.75 13.78
C THR A 6 -19.16 1.96 14.81
N GLY A 7 -18.89 2.20 16.09
CA GLY A 7 -19.59 1.55 17.21
C GLY A 7 -19.09 0.15 17.55
N LEU A 8 -18.13 -0.40 16.78
CA LEU A 8 -17.51 -1.68 17.09
C LEU A 8 -16.34 -1.50 18.06
N PRO A 9 -16.24 -2.33 19.12
CA PRO A 9 -15.06 -2.35 19.97
C PRO A 9 -13.87 -2.98 19.23
N VAL A 10 -12.65 -2.67 19.69
CA VAL A 10 -11.40 -3.04 19.00
C VAL A 10 -11.28 -4.54 18.71
N GLN A 11 -11.74 -5.39 19.64
CA GLN A 11 -11.68 -6.84 19.48
C GLN A 11 -12.49 -7.37 18.28
N ASP A 12 -13.51 -6.64 17.82
CA ASP A 12 -14.38 -7.05 16.72
C ASP A 12 -13.89 -6.51 15.36
N TRP A 13 -12.85 -5.64 15.35
CA TRP A 13 -12.34 -5.05 14.12
C TRP A 13 -11.73 -6.08 13.17
N GLN A 14 -11.12 -7.13 13.70
CA GLN A 14 -10.51 -8.17 12.86
C GLN A 14 -11.57 -8.92 12.06
N GLU A 15 -12.64 -9.37 12.71
CA GLU A 15 -13.77 -10.03 12.05
C GLU A 15 -14.41 -9.11 11.02
N LYS A 16 -14.62 -7.83 11.39
CA LYS A 16 -15.13 -6.85 10.44
C LYS A 16 -14.23 -6.65 9.21
N THR A 17 -12.91 -6.71 9.41
CA THR A 17 -11.95 -6.58 8.30
C THR A 17 -11.99 -7.79 7.39
N LEU A 18 -12.14 -9.01 7.94
CA LEU A 18 -12.32 -10.23 7.15
C LEU A 18 -13.57 -10.12 6.27
N GLU A 19 -14.71 -9.70 6.83
CA GLU A 19 -15.93 -9.46 6.05
C GLU A 19 -15.66 -8.50 4.87
N LEU A 20 -15.01 -7.36 5.13
CA LEU A 20 -14.70 -6.37 4.09
C LEU A 20 -13.78 -6.94 3.01
N ILE A 21 -12.81 -7.78 3.39
CA ILE A 21 -11.92 -8.45 2.44
C ILE A 21 -12.71 -9.46 1.58
N ASP A 22 -13.61 -10.25 2.17
CA ASP A 22 -14.45 -11.21 1.45
C ASP A 22 -15.45 -10.53 0.50
N LEU A 23 -15.88 -9.31 0.83
CA LEU A 23 -16.72 -8.45 -0.01
C LEU A 23 -15.96 -7.86 -1.21
N HIS A 24 -14.62 -7.82 -1.16
CA HIS A 24 -13.81 -7.16 -2.18
C HIS A 24 -13.74 -8.01 -3.47
N PRO A 25 -13.87 -7.40 -4.68
CA PRO A 25 -13.90 -8.16 -5.94
C PRO A 25 -12.58 -8.82 -6.36
N LEU A 26 -11.45 -8.43 -5.77
CA LEU A 26 -10.17 -9.14 -5.95
C LEU A 26 -10.00 -10.18 -4.84
N ASP A 27 -9.60 -11.37 -5.25
CA ASP A 27 -9.23 -12.46 -4.36
C ASP A 27 -7.97 -12.11 -3.55
N PRO A 28 -7.95 -12.33 -2.22
CA PRO A 28 -6.79 -11.98 -1.39
C PRO A 28 -5.51 -12.74 -1.73
N GLN A 29 -5.62 -14.00 -2.17
CA GLN A 29 -4.47 -14.78 -2.63
C GLN A 29 -3.93 -14.19 -3.94
N GLU A 30 -4.80 -13.80 -4.86
CA GLU A 30 -4.37 -13.11 -6.08
C GLU A 30 -3.63 -11.79 -5.78
N ILE A 31 -4.13 -11.01 -4.81
CA ILE A 31 -3.44 -9.79 -4.38
C ILE A 31 -2.02 -10.08 -3.90
N TYR A 32 -1.86 -11.11 -3.07
CA TYR A 32 -0.55 -11.55 -2.60
C TYR A 32 0.34 -11.98 -3.77
N ASP A 33 -0.16 -12.83 -4.65
CA ASP A 33 0.60 -13.41 -5.77
C ASP A 33 1.09 -12.32 -6.73
N VAL A 34 0.25 -11.33 -7.05
CA VAL A 34 0.65 -10.18 -7.88
C VAL A 34 1.78 -9.39 -7.23
N VAL A 35 1.71 -9.13 -5.91
CA VAL A 35 2.76 -8.41 -5.20
C VAL A 35 4.09 -9.16 -5.23
N ILE A 36 4.06 -10.48 -4.97
CA ILE A 36 5.27 -11.31 -4.98
C ILE A 36 5.84 -11.44 -6.39
N GLN A 37 4.98 -11.60 -7.41
CA GLN A 37 5.38 -11.63 -8.81
C GLN A 37 6.08 -10.33 -9.21
N VAL A 38 5.43 -9.18 -9.02
CA VAL A 38 5.99 -7.85 -9.32
C VAL A 38 7.33 -7.66 -8.61
N TRP A 39 7.40 -8.01 -7.32
CA TRP A 39 8.63 -7.89 -6.56
C TRP A 39 9.77 -8.71 -7.18
N SER A 40 9.51 -9.97 -7.51
CA SER A 40 10.48 -10.85 -8.17
C SER A 40 10.93 -10.30 -9.52
N GLU A 41 9.97 -9.85 -10.34
CA GLU A 41 10.23 -9.31 -11.68
C GLU A 41 11.07 -8.04 -11.65
N ILE A 42 10.94 -7.17 -10.63
CA ILE A 42 11.83 -6.01 -10.47
C ILE A 42 13.31 -6.43 -10.44
N PHE A 43 13.66 -7.49 -9.70
CA PHE A 43 15.04 -7.99 -9.62
C PHE A 43 15.47 -8.76 -10.87
N GLN A 44 14.53 -9.41 -11.55
CA GLN A 44 14.81 -10.15 -12.79
C GLN A 44 14.93 -9.22 -14.01
N SER A 45 14.28 -8.06 -13.97
CA SER A 45 14.29 -7.12 -15.09
C SER A 45 15.68 -6.54 -15.36
N SER A 46 15.95 -6.24 -16.63
CA SER A 46 17.12 -5.47 -17.05
C SER A 46 16.72 -4.03 -17.31
N ILE A 47 17.40 -3.09 -16.67
CA ILE A 47 17.12 -1.65 -16.80
C ILE A 47 17.61 -1.09 -18.15
N THR A 48 18.61 -1.73 -18.76
CA THR A 48 19.19 -1.31 -20.04
C THR A 48 19.45 -2.51 -20.95
N SER A 49 19.71 -2.25 -22.23
CA SER A 49 20.15 -3.26 -23.20
C SER A 49 21.49 -3.92 -22.86
N ARG A 50 22.25 -3.36 -21.90
CA ARG A 50 23.49 -3.96 -21.37
C ARG A 50 23.23 -4.96 -20.25
N GLY A 51 21.97 -5.15 -19.82
CA GLY A 51 21.62 -6.14 -18.80
C GLY A 51 21.87 -5.70 -17.36
N TYR A 52 21.89 -4.39 -17.06
CA TYR A 52 22.04 -3.93 -15.68
C TYR A 52 20.79 -4.26 -14.85
N ARG A 53 20.98 -4.86 -13.68
CA ARG A 53 19.88 -5.33 -12.81
C ARG A 53 19.94 -4.71 -11.42
N ILE A 54 18.76 -4.55 -10.82
CA ILE A 54 18.60 -4.20 -9.42
C ILE A 54 19.08 -5.37 -8.55
N GLY A 55 19.79 -5.07 -7.48
CA GLY A 55 20.42 -6.06 -6.61
C GLY A 55 21.74 -6.63 -7.11
N VAL A 56 22.14 -6.33 -8.34
CA VAL A 56 23.45 -6.75 -8.91
C VAL A 56 24.32 -5.54 -9.20
N ASN A 57 23.80 -4.62 -10.01
CA ASN A 57 24.52 -3.42 -10.45
C ASN A 57 23.96 -2.15 -9.77
N LEU A 58 22.68 -2.17 -9.42
CA LEU A 58 21.94 -1.04 -8.86
C LEU A 58 21.39 -1.42 -7.49
N PHE A 59 21.53 -0.54 -6.50
CA PHE A 59 21.01 -0.75 -5.14
C PHE A 59 20.14 0.45 -4.73
N PRO A 60 18.93 0.59 -5.31
CA PRO A 60 18.10 1.78 -5.12
C PRO A 60 17.66 2.02 -3.68
N THR A 61 17.30 3.26 -3.35
CA THR A 61 16.72 3.55 -2.03
C THR A 61 15.32 2.93 -1.87
N PRO A 62 14.81 2.78 -0.64
CA PRO A 62 13.44 2.32 -0.41
C PRO A 62 12.39 3.13 -1.15
N GLN A 63 12.60 4.43 -1.36
CA GLN A 63 11.67 5.28 -2.11
C GLN A 63 11.54 4.83 -3.56
N ILE A 64 12.64 4.44 -4.21
CA ILE A 64 12.63 3.95 -5.60
C ILE A 64 11.99 2.56 -5.67
N MET A 65 12.31 1.67 -4.72
CA MET A 65 11.67 0.35 -4.66
C MET A 65 10.16 0.45 -4.43
N GLY A 66 9.74 1.34 -3.52
CA GLY A 66 8.33 1.64 -3.27
C GLY A 66 7.63 2.24 -4.49
N PHE A 67 8.32 3.12 -5.25
CA PHE A 67 7.81 3.64 -6.50
C PHE A 67 7.52 2.52 -7.51
N PHE A 68 8.44 1.59 -7.74
CA PHE A 68 8.17 0.48 -8.66
C PHE A 68 6.93 -0.33 -8.28
N LEU A 69 6.73 -0.62 -7.00
CA LEU A 69 5.53 -1.32 -6.53
C LEU A 69 4.25 -0.52 -6.79
N HIS A 70 4.27 0.79 -6.51
CA HIS A 70 3.14 1.69 -6.78
C HIS A 70 2.79 1.75 -8.28
N GLU A 71 3.77 1.65 -9.16
CA GLU A 71 3.55 1.74 -10.60
C GLU A 71 3.13 0.40 -11.22
N LEU A 72 3.79 -0.69 -10.84
CA LEU A 72 3.67 -1.99 -11.49
C LEU A 72 2.46 -2.80 -11.01
N ILE A 73 2.15 -2.79 -9.70
CA ILE A 73 1.00 -3.54 -9.17
C ILE A 73 -0.32 -3.12 -9.86
N PRO A 74 -0.65 -1.81 -9.99
CA PRO A 74 -1.87 -1.42 -10.70
C PRO A 74 -1.86 -1.81 -12.18
N LEU A 75 -0.69 -1.83 -12.83
CA LEU A 75 -0.57 -2.25 -14.24
C LEU A 75 -0.84 -3.75 -14.40
N GLU A 76 -0.38 -4.59 -13.46
CA GLU A 76 -0.68 -6.02 -13.48
C GLU A 76 -2.18 -6.29 -13.39
N PHE A 77 -2.89 -5.65 -12.45
CA PHE A 77 -4.34 -5.80 -12.37
C PHE A 77 -5.07 -5.26 -13.60
N ALA A 78 -4.62 -4.12 -14.15
CA ALA A 78 -5.20 -3.57 -15.37
C ALA A 78 -5.00 -4.48 -16.59
N SER A 79 -3.86 -5.17 -16.65
CA SER A 79 -3.53 -6.14 -17.70
C SER A 79 -4.37 -7.41 -17.56
N LYS A 80 -4.49 -7.96 -16.35
CA LYS A 80 -5.28 -9.17 -16.06
C LYS A 80 -6.77 -8.97 -16.26
N TYR A 81 -7.28 -7.77 -15.93
CA TYR A 81 -8.71 -7.47 -15.96
C TYR A 81 -9.00 -6.16 -16.72
N PRO A 82 -8.80 -6.13 -18.05
CA PRO A 82 -9.01 -4.94 -18.85
C PRO A 82 -10.43 -4.40 -18.72
N GLY A 83 -10.57 -3.11 -18.44
CA GLY A 83 -11.88 -2.45 -18.30
C GLY A 83 -12.57 -2.63 -16.94
N ILE A 84 -12.02 -3.47 -16.05
CA ILE A 84 -12.49 -3.61 -14.66
C ILE A 84 -11.56 -2.86 -13.72
N TRP A 85 -10.25 -3.02 -13.89
CA TRP A 85 -9.22 -2.37 -13.09
C TRP A 85 -8.36 -1.45 -13.96
N ARG A 86 -7.87 -0.38 -13.35
CA ARG A 86 -6.88 0.50 -13.96
C ARG A 86 -6.02 1.18 -12.91
N ARG A 87 -4.92 1.76 -13.35
CA ARG A 87 -4.18 2.73 -12.57
C ARG A 87 -4.94 4.06 -12.42
N ASP A 88 -4.62 4.78 -11.35
CA ASP A 88 -4.97 6.19 -11.16
C ASP A 88 -4.61 7.07 -12.37
N ARG A 89 -5.39 8.12 -12.61
CA ARG A 89 -5.14 9.14 -13.64
C ARG A 89 -4.97 10.54 -13.06
N SER A 90 -5.21 10.70 -11.77
CA SER A 90 -5.12 11.97 -11.08
C SER A 90 -4.91 11.76 -9.58
N ALA A 91 -4.36 12.78 -8.93
CA ALA A 91 -4.05 12.74 -7.49
C ALA A 91 -5.27 12.63 -6.56
N ILE A 92 -6.49 12.62 -7.09
CA ILE A 92 -7.73 12.47 -6.31
C ILE A 92 -8.23 11.01 -6.26
N GLU A 93 -7.72 10.16 -7.15
CA GLU A 93 -8.09 8.75 -7.24
C GLU A 93 -7.17 7.89 -6.36
N LYS A 94 -7.64 6.73 -5.96
CA LYS A 94 -6.81 5.66 -5.36
C LYS A 94 -5.88 5.07 -6.41
N ASP A 95 -4.82 4.40 -5.98
CA ASP A 95 -3.73 3.95 -6.86
C ASP A 95 -4.19 2.82 -7.81
N ILE A 96 -5.00 1.88 -7.33
CA ILE A 96 -5.69 0.87 -8.13
C ILE A 96 -7.19 1.22 -8.14
N VAL A 97 -7.71 1.60 -9.31
CA VAL A 97 -9.10 2.04 -9.45
C VAL A 97 -9.98 0.90 -9.97
N HIS A 98 -11.03 0.59 -9.22
CA HIS A 98 -12.10 -0.29 -9.66
C HIS A 98 -13.11 0.50 -10.50
N ILE A 99 -13.14 0.26 -11.80
CA ILE A 99 -13.97 1.03 -12.76
C ILE A 99 -15.48 0.85 -12.50
N PRO A 100 -16.00 -0.37 -12.23
CA PRO A 100 -17.43 -0.57 -12.00
C PRO A 100 -17.95 0.09 -10.71
N ASN A 101 -17.13 0.11 -9.65
CA ASN A 101 -17.51 0.72 -8.37
C ASN A 101 -16.27 1.19 -7.61
N ASN A 102 -16.11 2.51 -7.51
CA ASN A 102 -14.95 3.14 -6.90
C ASN A 102 -14.79 2.88 -5.39
N ASP A 103 -15.82 2.39 -4.70
CA ASP A 103 -15.72 2.03 -3.27
C ASP A 103 -14.78 0.84 -3.02
N PHE A 104 -14.49 0.06 -4.07
CA PHE A 104 -13.50 -1.03 -4.05
C PHE A 104 -12.12 -0.61 -4.58
N SER A 105 -11.90 0.67 -4.87
CA SER A 105 -10.58 1.14 -5.28
C SER A 105 -9.59 1.09 -4.10
N ILE A 106 -8.33 0.75 -4.39
CA ILE A 106 -7.31 0.42 -3.39
C ILE A 106 -6.21 1.48 -3.37
N GLU A 107 -5.88 1.98 -2.17
CA GLU A 107 -4.67 2.76 -1.94
C GLU A 107 -3.48 1.83 -1.66
N ILE A 108 -2.33 2.06 -2.29
CA ILE A 108 -1.09 1.35 -1.97
C ILE A 108 -0.30 2.15 -0.94
N LYS A 109 0.35 1.46 0.01
CA LYS A 109 1.39 2.04 0.86
C LYS A 109 2.56 1.09 0.93
N THR A 110 3.76 1.62 0.79
CA THR A 110 4.98 0.83 0.82
C THR A 110 5.92 1.35 1.90
N SER A 111 6.66 0.46 2.55
CA SER A 111 7.51 0.84 3.69
C SER A 111 8.70 -0.11 3.83
N SER A 112 9.88 0.43 4.11
CA SER A 112 11.05 -0.39 4.48
C SER A 112 11.16 -0.67 5.98
N SER A 113 10.17 -0.26 6.77
CA SER A 113 10.02 -0.74 8.14
C SER A 113 9.63 -2.22 8.12
N SER A 114 10.07 -2.98 9.11
CA SER A 114 9.69 -4.39 9.27
C SER A 114 8.18 -4.59 9.39
N ARG A 115 7.45 -3.60 9.92
CA ARG A 115 5.98 -3.68 10.10
C ARG A 115 5.23 -2.38 9.95
N ASN A 116 5.82 -1.23 10.26
CA ASN A 116 5.03 0.00 10.37
C ASN A 116 4.68 0.59 9.00
N THR A 117 3.48 1.14 8.92
CA THR A 117 2.92 1.86 7.77
C THR A 117 2.95 3.35 8.04
N TYR A 118 3.37 4.12 7.05
CA TYR A 118 3.46 5.58 7.15
C TYR A 118 2.68 6.23 6.01
N GLY A 119 1.92 7.26 6.34
CA GLY A 119 1.25 8.14 5.40
C GLY A 119 1.97 9.47 5.30
N ASN A 120 1.65 10.24 4.26
CA ASN A 120 2.12 11.63 4.16
C ASN A 120 1.52 12.46 5.29
N ARG A 121 2.22 13.50 5.76
CA ARG A 121 1.71 14.44 6.77
C ARG A 121 0.29 14.93 6.49
N SER A 122 -0.03 15.16 5.22
CA SER A 122 -1.35 15.62 4.77
C SER A 122 -2.49 14.71 5.22
N TYR A 123 -2.22 13.44 5.53
CA TYR A 123 -3.22 12.47 5.99
C TYR A 123 -3.91 12.90 7.27
N ALA A 124 -3.14 13.37 8.26
CA ALA A 124 -3.63 13.80 9.57
C ALA A 124 -4.04 15.29 9.64
N GLN A 125 -3.82 16.06 8.59
CA GLN A 125 -4.24 17.45 8.55
C GLN A 125 -5.71 17.56 8.15
N GLN A 126 -6.52 18.18 9.00
CA GLN A 126 -7.80 18.73 8.59
C GLN A 126 -7.54 19.99 7.76
N SER A 127 -8.22 20.13 6.63
CA SER A 127 -8.11 21.30 5.78
C SER A 127 -8.59 22.53 6.55
N ALA A 128 -7.65 23.35 7.03
CA ALA A 128 -7.91 24.55 7.82
C ALA A 128 -8.77 25.61 7.09
N THR A 129 -8.98 25.46 5.77
CA THR A 129 -9.61 26.45 4.90
C THR A 129 -11.02 26.06 4.42
N GLY A 130 -11.66 25.05 5.00
CA GLY A 130 -13.00 24.59 4.52
C GLY A 130 -12.99 24.01 3.10
N ALA A 131 -11.83 23.91 2.45
CA ALA A 131 -11.66 23.26 1.17
C ALA A 131 -11.90 21.75 1.30
N LYS A 132 -12.71 21.17 0.40
CA LYS A 132 -12.92 19.71 0.37
C LYS A 132 -11.57 18.98 0.28
N PRO A 133 -11.39 17.86 1.00
CA PRO A 133 -10.19 17.04 0.87
C PRO A 133 -9.99 16.65 -0.60
N LYS A 134 -8.76 16.80 -1.11
CA LYS A 134 -8.45 16.49 -2.52
C LYS A 134 -8.65 15.00 -2.85
N LYS A 135 -8.46 14.09 -1.90
CA LYS A 135 -8.55 12.64 -2.07
C LYS A 135 -9.23 12.02 -0.86
N ASP A 136 -10.10 11.04 -1.06
CA ASP A 136 -10.66 10.25 0.04
C ASP A 136 -9.55 9.35 0.63
N LYS A 137 -9.43 9.39 1.95
CA LYS A 137 -8.41 8.66 2.71
C LYS A 137 -9.00 7.47 3.46
N SER A 138 -10.33 7.32 3.46
CA SER A 138 -10.96 6.08 3.88
C SER A 138 -11.02 5.11 2.69
N GLY A 139 -11.05 3.81 2.94
CA GLY A 139 -11.20 2.78 1.90
C GLY A 139 -10.23 1.61 2.05
N TYR A 140 -10.11 0.79 1.00
CA TYR A 140 -9.19 -0.33 0.95
C TYR A 140 -7.73 0.11 0.83
N TYR A 141 -6.84 -0.58 1.54
CA TYR A 141 -5.40 -0.35 1.55
C TYR A 141 -4.64 -1.66 1.31
N LEU A 142 -3.72 -1.64 0.34
CA LEU A 142 -2.68 -2.64 0.16
C LEU A 142 -1.37 -2.11 0.72
N VAL A 143 -0.86 -2.75 1.77
CA VAL A 143 0.38 -2.35 2.43
C VAL A 143 1.46 -3.38 2.20
N VAL A 144 2.60 -2.93 1.64
CA VAL A 144 3.75 -3.78 1.34
C VAL A 144 4.96 -3.31 2.14
N ASN A 145 5.41 -4.14 3.08
CA ASN A 145 6.64 -3.93 3.84
C ASN A 145 7.78 -4.76 3.23
N PHE A 146 8.95 -4.17 3.03
CA PHE A 146 10.07 -4.84 2.37
C PHE A 146 11.42 -4.49 3.00
N GLN A 147 12.44 -5.31 2.72
CA GLN A 147 13.81 -5.06 3.19
C GLN A 147 14.47 -3.92 2.41
N LYS A 148 15.45 -3.23 3.00
CA LYS A 148 16.26 -2.23 2.29
C LYS A 148 17.64 -2.77 2.00
N PHE A 149 18.26 -2.29 0.92
CA PHE A 149 19.65 -2.62 0.63
C PHE A 149 20.57 -2.19 1.77
N ASN A 150 21.59 -3.01 2.03
CA ASN A 150 22.65 -2.68 2.95
C ASN A 150 23.82 -2.07 2.17
N PRO A 151 24.13 -0.77 2.33
CA PRO A 151 25.22 -0.13 1.58
C PRO A 151 26.60 -0.65 1.99
N LYS A 152 26.71 -1.40 3.09
CA LYS A 152 27.95 -2.03 3.55
C LYS A 152 28.14 -3.46 3.04
N MET A 153 27.15 -4.03 2.38
CA MET A 153 27.22 -5.39 1.86
C MET A 153 27.69 -5.34 0.39
N GLU A 154 28.78 -6.04 0.11
CA GLU A 154 29.31 -6.19 -1.25
C GLU A 154 28.63 -7.36 -1.98
N GLY A 155 28.61 -7.30 -3.31
CA GLY A 155 28.06 -8.34 -4.16
C GLY A 155 26.55 -8.27 -4.34
N VAL A 156 25.97 -9.40 -4.79
CA VAL A 156 24.55 -9.50 -5.14
C VAL A 156 23.69 -9.47 -3.89
N GLN A 157 22.68 -8.59 -3.88
CA GLN A 157 21.68 -8.48 -2.83
C GLN A 157 20.28 -8.69 -3.41
N THR A 158 19.57 -9.71 -2.95
CA THR A 158 18.14 -9.86 -3.20
C THR A 158 17.40 -9.50 -1.92
N LEU A 159 16.39 -8.64 -2.02
CA LEU A 159 15.60 -8.21 -0.88
C LEU A 159 14.31 -9.01 -0.82
N ASN A 160 13.80 -9.24 0.39
CA ASN A 160 12.51 -9.90 0.59
C ASN A 160 11.39 -8.90 0.91
N ILE A 161 10.18 -9.26 0.52
CA ILE A 161 8.96 -8.72 1.13
C ILE A 161 8.86 -9.27 2.55
N ASN A 162 8.71 -8.38 3.53
CA ASN A 162 8.49 -8.76 4.92
C ASN A 162 7.01 -9.07 5.18
N LEU A 163 6.12 -8.21 4.69
CA LEU A 163 4.67 -8.34 4.89
C LEU A 163 3.94 -7.82 3.65
N VAL A 164 2.87 -8.51 3.28
CA VAL A 164 1.80 -7.99 2.43
C VAL A 164 0.55 -7.98 3.30
N ARG A 165 -0.13 -6.83 3.39
CA ARG A 165 -1.33 -6.68 4.19
C ARG A 165 -2.43 -5.99 3.41
N PHE A 166 -3.67 -6.40 3.65
CA PHE A 166 -4.84 -5.85 3.00
C PHE A 166 -5.96 -5.61 4.02
N GLY A 167 -6.80 -4.63 3.76
CA GLY A 167 -7.93 -4.29 4.63
C GLY A 167 -8.41 -2.86 4.43
N TRP A 168 -9.16 -2.33 5.39
CA TRP A 168 -9.78 -1.00 5.31
C TRP A 168 -9.25 -0.07 6.38
N ILE A 169 -8.81 1.12 5.98
CA ILE A 169 -8.37 2.18 6.89
C ILE A 169 -9.32 3.35 6.77
N ASP A 170 -9.69 3.96 7.90
CA ASP A 170 -10.41 5.22 7.93
C ASP A 170 -9.45 6.41 7.94
N ARG A 171 -9.89 7.54 7.40
CA ARG A 171 -9.12 8.79 7.47
C ARG A 171 -8.68 9.12 8.90
N GLU A 172 -9.57 8.90 9.87
CA GLU A 172 -9.38 9.21 11.28
C GLU A 172 -8.34 8.30 11.96
N ASP A 173 -8.01 7.15 11.37
CA ASP A 173 -6.97 6.26 11.88
C ASP A 173 -5.56 6.86 11.72
N TRP A 174 -5.39 7.82 10.79
CA TRP A 174 -4.11 8.46 10.53
C TRP A 174 -3.77 9.53 11.57
N GLN A 175 -2.76 9.23 12.39
CA GLN A 175 -2.29 10.11 13.45
C GLN A 175 -1.09 10.93 12.97
N GLY A 176 -1.22 12.25 13.03
CA GLY A 176 -0.14 13.17 12.70
C GLY A 176 0.94 13.16 13.77
N GLN A 177 2.18 13.44 13.38
CA GLN A 177 3.23 13.70 14.36
C GLN A 177 2.97 15.03 15.09
N THR A 178 3.16 15.03 16.41
CA THR A 178 2.96 16.19 17.29
C THR A 178 3.94 17.34 16.99
N ALA A 179 5.12 17.04 16.46
CA ALA A 179 6.12 18.04 16.10
C ALA A 179 5.75 18.76 14.79
N ALA A 180 5.88 20.09 14.77
CA ALA A 180 5.55 20.94 13.62
C ALA A 180 6.38 20.62 12.35
N THR A 181 7.51 19.91 12.49
CA THR A 181 8.38 19.44 11.40
C THR A 181 8.08 18.02 10.92
N GLY A 182 7.14 17.32 11.56
CA GLY A 182 6.84 15.93 11.27
C GLY A 182 6.36 15.72 9.83
N GLN A 183 7.06 14.88 9.07
CA GLN A 183 6.79 14.66 7.64
C GLN A 183 5.77 13.53 7.40
N GLN A 184 5.38 12.80 8.45
CA GLN A 184 4.64 11.54 8.32
C GLN A 184 3.44 11.47 9.26
N ALA A 185 2.41 10.74 8.83
CA ALA A 185 1.33 10.23 9.66
C ALA A 185 1.54 8.73 9.91
N LYS A 186 1.12 8.24 11.06
CA LYS A 186 1.24 6.82 11.45
C LYS A 186 -0.11 6.25 11.86
N LEU A 187 -0.20 4.93 11.88
CA LEU A 187 -1.36 4.20 12.40
C LEU A 187 -1.10 3.75 13.85
N SER A 188 -2.16 3.50 14.61
CA SER A 188 -2.02 2.85 15.92
C SER A 188 -1.68 1.37 15.77
N PRO A 189 -1.09 0.73 16.79
CA PRO A 189 -0.85 -0.71 16.78
C PRO A 189 -2.12 -1.54 16.55
N ASP A 190 -3.26 -1.11 17.08
CA ASP A 190 -4.54 -1.82 16.90
C ASP A 190 -5.03 -1.75 15.46
N VAL A 191 -4.90 -0.59 14.79
CA VAL A 191 -5.24 -0.46 13.37
C VAL A 191 -4.31 -1.33 12.51
N GLU A 192 -2.99 -1.28 12.75
CA GLU A 192 -2.02 -2.10 12.02
C GLU A 192 -2.20 -3.61 12.23
N ARG A 193 -2.85 -4.01 13.34
CA ARG A 193 -3.07 -5.41 13.71
C ARG A 193 -4.42 -5.94 13.22
N TYR A 194 -5.49 -5.16 13.39
CA TYR A 194 -6.85 -5.65 13.21
C TYR A 194 -7.52 -5.13 11.95
N LYS A 195 -7.11 -3.97 11.43
CA LYS A 195 -7.67 -3.39 10.19
C LYS A 195 -6.83 -3.67 8.93
N LEU A 196 -5.61 -4.19 9.11
CA LEU A 196 -4.67 -4.55 8.04
C LEU A 196 -4.19 -5.99 8.25
N LEU A 197 -4.92 -6.95 7.67
CA LEU A 197 -4.64 -8.37 7.86
C LEU A 197 -3.52 -8.80 6.92
N GLN A 198 -2.64 -9.66 7.43
CA GLN A 198 -1.54 -10.21 6.66
C GLN A 198 -2.07 -11.22 5.65
N LEU A 199 -1.58 -11.11 4.40
CA LEU A 199 -1.85 -12.05 3.34
C LEU A 199 -0.71 -13.08 3.22
N PRO A 200 -1.01 -14.33 2.83
CA PRO A 200 -2.37 -14.90 2.72
C PRO A 200 -3.05 -15.03 4.10
N ILE A 201 -4.40 -15.06 4.10
CA ILE A 201 -5.25 -15.15 5.31
C ILE A 201 -5.47 -16.61 5.70
#